data_AF-A0A6P3ZHH8-F1
#
_entry.id   AF-A0A6P3ZHH8-F1
#
_cell.length_a   1.000
_cell.length_b   1.000
_cell.length_c   1.000
_cell.angle_alpha   90.00
_cell.angle_beta   90.00
_cell.angle_gamma   90.00
#
_symmetry.space_group_name_H-M   'P 1'
#
loop_
_entity.id
_entity.type
_entity.pdbx_description
1 polymer ?
#
loop_
_entity_poly.entity_id
_entity_poly.type
_entity_poly.pdbx_seq_one_letter_code
_entity_poly.pdbx_strand_id
1 'polypeptide(L)'
;MEALIVSYGETSSDSDSESPLPPPPASTSSEVFCPLPPPPLSLLNPANSIGALDYFDGGQSSRLRTFPHVEGNYALHVYIPVSIPSAPKKELALFLKKVARVVPGLYAVDVDVPLDALCKDDDKLEQVALERELHISLGRTVPIRLHQIDTVVTMLRQKLQLQRRYWIDFSKWEIFVNDDCTRTFLSMEVVAAGLVEIRKQIQAVNEVYKLHNLPEFYKDPRPHISLAWASGDISNTLKNAIQEERRLSVGGSIQKCFFSCKFNGIVCKIGNKTYKICKFSDK
;
A
#
# COMPACT_ATOMS: atom_id res chain seq x y z
N MET A 1 -55.86 13.11 -1.27
CA MET A 1 -56.73 14.24 -0.91
C MET A 1 -57.57 13.76 0.24
N GLU A 2 -57.57 14.52 1.35
CA GLU A 2 -58.31 14.28 2.61
C GLU A 2 -57.84 13.07 3.45
N ALA A 3 -57.74 13.09 4.79
CA ALA A 3 -57.80 14.16 5.80
C ALA A 3 -57.34 13.57 7.16
N LEU A 4 -57.26 14.45 8.17
CA LEU A 4 -57.43 14.22 9.61
C LEU A 4 -56.19 14.02 10.52
N ILE A 5 -55.79 15.18 11.03
CA ILE A 5 -55.34 15.55 12.37
C ILE A 5 -55.89 14.68 13.51
N VAL A 6 -55.04 14.33 14.48
CA VAL A 6 -55.36 14.38 15.93
C VAL A 6 -54.10 14.82 16.70
N SER A 7 -54.23 15.91 17.45
CA SER A 7 -53.38 16.32 18.57
C SER A 7 -54.22 16.19 19.85
N TYR A 8 -53.64 15.72 20.95
CA TYR A 8 -54.09 16.10 22.30
C TYR A 8 -52.92 16.06 23.28
N GLY A 9 -52.76 17.18 23.98
CA GLY A 9 -51.76 17.45 25.01
C GLY A 9 -51.98 18.85 25.59
N GLU A 10 -53.19 19.08 26.10
CA GLU A 10 -53.58 20.16 27.04
C GLU A 10 -52.94 19.90 28.42
N THR A 11 -52.65 20.79 29.38
CA THR A 11 -52.76 22.24 29.71
C THR A 11 -51.73 22.43 30.88
N SER A 12 -51.22 23.58 31.35
CA SER A 12 -51.85 24.85 31.72
C SER A 12 -50.83 25.95 32.10
N SER A 13 -51.09 27.19 31.63
CA SER A 13 -51.20 28.48 32.39
C SER A 13 -49.96 29.08 33.08
N ASP A 14 -49.34 30.16 32.54
CA ASP A 14 -49.62 31.62 32.67
C ASP A 14 -49.44 32.17 34.11
N SER A 15 -48.79 33.30 34.42
CA SER A 15 -48.32 34.48 33.68
C SER A 15 -47.38 35.28 34.60
N ASP A 16 -46.43 36.05 34.05
CA ASP A 16 -46.14 37.42 34.51
C ASP A 16 -45.28 38.15 33.46
N SER A 17 -45.76 39.32 33.03
CA SER A 17 -45.15 40.19 32.03
C SER A 17 -44.69 41.49 32.68
N GLU A 18 -43.45 41.90 32.43
CA GLU A 18 -43.08 43.33 32.42
C GLU A 18 -41.90 43.57 31.46
N SER A 19 -41.89 44.74 30.82
CA SER A 19 -41.07 45.10 29.67
C SER A 19 -40.07 46.23 30.03
N PRO A 20 -39.26 46.80 29.12
CA PRO A 20 -37.80 46.73 29.14
C PRO A 20 -37.09 48.01 29.62
N LEU A 21 -35.89 47.88 30.20
CA LEU A 21 -35.01 49.00 30.57
C LEU A 21 -33.78 49.12 29.64
N PRO A 22 -33.27 50.35 29.39
CA PRO A 22 -32.24 50.67 28.38
C PRO A 22 -30.79 50.34 28.82
N PRO A 23 -29.81 50.31 27.90
CA PRO A 23 -28.50 49.72 28.14
C PRO A 23 -27.53 50.69 28.86
N PRO A 24 -26.57 50.19 29.66
CA PRO A 24 -25.44 50.97 30.14
C PRO A 24 -24.25 50.94 29.14
N PRO A 25 -23.29 51.86 29.27
CA PRO A 25 -22.49 52.35 28.14
C PRO A 25 -21.32 51.44 27.76
N ALA A 26 -20.92 51.58 26.50
CA ALA A 26 -19.77 50.91 25.89
C ALA A 26 -18.47 51.24 26.62
N SER A 27 -17.90 50.24 27.30
CA SER A 27 -16.48 50.20 27.65
C SER A 27 -15.71 49.57 26.50
N THR A 28 -14.98 50.40 25.75
CA THR A 28 -13.95 49.99 24.81
C THR A 28 -12.87 49.16 25.52
N SER A 29 -12.94 47.84 25.42
CA SER A 29 -11.81 46.95 25.68
C SER A 29 -11.25 46.48 24.34
N SER A 30 -10.11 47.04 23.96
CA SER A 30 -9.28 46.58 22.87
C SER A 30 -8.77 45.17 23.20
N GLU A 31 -9.48 44.13 22.76
CA GLU A 31 -8.96 42.76 22.81
C GLU A 31 -7.85 42.63 21.76
N VAL A 32 -6.61 42.75 22.24
CA VAL A 32 -5.41 42.38 21.48
C VAL A 32 -5.43 40.86 21.37
N PHE A 33 -5.78 40.33 20.20
CA PHE A 33 -5.51 38.93 19.86
C PHE A 33 -3.99 38.71 19.86
N CYS A 34 -3.46 38.17 20.96
CA CYS A 34 -2.12 37.60 20.99
C CYS A 34 -2.20 36.16 20.43
N PRO A 35 -1.67 35.86 19.24
CA PRO A 35 -1.56 34.48 18.80
C PRO A 35 -0.58 33.73 19.73
N LEU A 36 -1.00 32.54 20.18
CA LEU A 36 -0.15 31.65 20.98
C LEU A 36 1.16 31.35 20.23
N PRO A 37 2.30 31.29 20.93
CA PRO A 37 3.59 30.99 20.30
C PRO A 37 3.57 29.57 19.70
N PRO A 38 4.23 29.36 18.54
CA PRO A 38 4.36 28.04 17.97
C PRO A 38 5.11 27.11 18.95
N PRO A 39 4.76 25.82 19.01
CA PRO A 39 5.39 24.87 19.91
C PRO A 39 6.90 24.78 19.63
N PRO A 40 7.73 24.53 20.66
CA PRO A 40 9.18 24.45 20.50
C PRO A 40 9.54 23.34 19.52
N LEU A 41 10.38 23.65 18.52
CA LEU A 41 10.88 22.70 17.52
C LEU A 41 11.63 21.50 18.14
N SER A 42 11.97 21.58 19.43
CA SER A 42 12.56 20.50 20.23
C SER A 42 11.62 19.32 20.49
N LEU A 43 10.31 19.44 20.24
CA LEU A 43 9.34 18.32 20.31
C LEU A 43 9.25 17.50 19.01
N LEU A 44 9.90 17.96 17.93
CA LEU A 44 9.85 17.28 16.62
C LEU A 44 11.03 16.34 16.36
N ASN A 45 12.03 16.30 17.23
CA ASN A 45 13.17 15.40 17.10
C ASN A 45 13.49 14.72 18.45
N PRO A 46 13.24 13.41 18.62
CA PRO A 46 13.79 12.68 19.74
C PRO A 46 15.31 12.58 19.58
N ALA A 47 16.03 13.24 20.48
CA ALA A 47 17.46 13.01 20.67
C ALA A 47 17.66 11.62 21.27
N ASN A 48 18.36 10.74 20.56
CA ASN A 48 19.33 9.82 21.13
C ASN A 48 20.20 9.24 20.01
N SER A 49 21.49 9.57 20.05
CA SER A 49 22.54 8.97 19.23
C SER A 49 23.35 8.00 20.09
N ILE A 50 23.85 6.95 19.44
CA ILE A 50 24.99 6.04 19.71
C ILE A 50 24.48 4.59 19.53
N GLY A 51 24.78 3.82 18.49
CA GLY A 51 25.60 4.01 17.29
C GLY A 51 25.47 2.78 16.38
N ALA A 52 25.71 2.99 15.07
CA ALA A 52 25.92 1.99 14.02
C ALA A 52 24.74 1.07 13.63
N LEU A 53 23.74 1.59 12.90
CA LEU A 53 23.11 0.97 11.69
C LEU A 53 21.85 1.73 11.16
N ASP A 54 21.75 3.06 11.29
CA ASP A 54 20.56 3.81 10.89
C ASP A 54 20.68 4.49 9.51
N TYR A 55 20.66 3.72 8.42
CA TYR A 55 20.46 4.29 7.07
C TYR A 55 19.14 3.90 6.39
N PHE A 56 18.23 3.25 7.13
CA PHE A 56 16.85 3.03 6.69
C PHE A 56 15.89 3.28 7.87
N ASP A 57 15.97 4.47 8.46
CA ASP A 57 14.89 4.93 9.33
C ASP A 57 13.65 5.25 8.48
N GLY A 58 12.52 4.68 8.89
CA GLY A 58 11.27 4.57 8.16
C GLY A 58 10.49 5.87 8.06
N GLY A 59 11.12 6.94 7.56
CA GLY A 59 10.43 8.12 7.08
C GLY A 59 9.64 7.78 5.81
N GLN A 60 8.33 7.52 5.96
CA GLN A 60 7.39 7.46 4.84
C GLN A 60 7.27 8.86 4.18
N SER A 61 8.31 9.32 3.48
CA SER A 61 8.32 10.60 2.80
C SER A 61 8.37 10.41 1.28
N SER A 62 7.36 9.73 0.72
CA SER A 62 6.92 9.90 -0.69
C SER A 62 5.66 9.12 -1.04
N ARG A 63 5.25 8.15 -0.21
CA ARG A 63 4.04 7.35 -0.47
C ARG A 63 2.78 8.16 -0.18
N LEU A 64 2.41 9.01 -1.15
CA LEU A 64 1.09 9.60 -1.24
C LEU A 64 0.08 8.45 -1.17
N ARG A 65 -0.76 8.46 -0.12
CA ARG A 65 -1.85 7.52 0.00
C ARG A 65 -2.82 7.78 -1.15
N THR A 66 -3.30 6.73 -1.80
CA THR A 66 -4.33 6.82 -2.85
C THR A 66 -5.64 7.41 -2.31
N PHE A 67 -5.80 7.47 -0.98
CA PHE A 67 -6.90 8.13 -0.30
C PHE A 67 -6.39 8.97 0.90
N PRO A 68 -7.04 10.11 1.20
CA PRO A 68 -6.67 10.95 2.35
C PRO A 68 -6.80 10.17 3.67
N HIS A 69 -5.91 10.47 4.63
CA HIS A 69 -6.12 9.94 5.99
C HIS A 69 -7.37 10.58 6.59
N VAL A 70 -8.34 9.74 6.92
CA VAL A 70 -9.47 10.13 7.75
C VAL A 70 -9.26 9.43 9.09
N GLU A 71 -9.41 10.16 10.19
CA GLU A 71 -9.30 9.59 11.53
C GLU A 71 -10.27 8.41 11.69
N GLY A 72 -9.79 7.30 12.23
CA GLY A 72 -10.56 6.05 12.32
C GLY A 72 -10.54 5.15 11.08
N ASN A 73 -9.93 5.56 9.97
CA ASN A 73 -9.69 4.71 8.79
C ASN A 73 -8.29 4.11 8.79
N TYR A 74 -8.21 2.80 8.62
CA TYR A 74 -6.99 2.01 8.53
C TYR A 74 -6.87 1.39 7.14
N ALA A 75 -5.71 1.52 6.50
CA ALA A 75 -5.46 0.91 5.20
C ALA A 75 -5.30 -0.61 5.35
N LEU A 76 -6.21 -1.38 4.75
CA LEU A 76 -6.18 -2.83 4.65
C LEU A 76 -5.46 -3.24 3.37
N HIS A 77 -4.45 -4.12 3.48
CA HIS A 77 -3.74 -4.72 2.36
C HIS A 77 -3.48 -6.20 2.64
N VAL A 78 -4.01 -7.08 1.79
CA VAL A 78 -3.83 -8.53 1.88
C VAL A 78 -2.91 -9.00 0.75
N TYR A 79 -1.84 -9.72 1.08
CA TYR A 79 -0.81 -10.10 0.13
C TYR A 79 -0.08 -11.39 0.49
N ILE A 80 0.61 -11.97 -0.50
CA ILE A 80 1.58 -13.06 -0.33
C ILE A 80 2.98 -12.44 -0.24
N PRO A 81 3.73 -12.63 0.87
CA PRO A 81 5.12 -12.21 0.93
C PRO A 81 6.01 -13.08 0.02
N VAL A 82 6.94 -12.45 -0.69
CA VAL A 82 7.85 -13.07 -1.64
C VAL A 82 9.26 -12.57 -1.42
N SER A 83 10.20 -13.49 -1.20
CA SER A 83 11.63 -13.20 -1.19
C SER A 83 12.29 -13.76 -2.44
N ILE A 84 13.14 -12.96 -3.08
CA ILE A 84 13.92 -13.39 -4.24
C ILE A 84 15.07 -14.28 -3.74
N PRO A 85 15.25 -15.51 -4.26
CA PRO A 85 16.39 -16.36 -3.92
C PRO A 85 17.73 -15.69 -4.25
N SER A 86 18.83 -16.07 -3.59
CA SER A 86 20.14 -15.42 -3.81
C SER A 86 20.68 -15.56 -5.24
N ALA A 87 20.48 -16.72 -5.87
CA ALA A 87 21.02 -17.04 -7.20
C ALA A 87 20.65 -16.00 -8.31
N PRO A 88 19.38 -15.63 -8.51
CA PRO A 88 18.98 -14.67 -9.55
C PRO A 88 19.25 -13.19 -9.21
N LYS A 89 19.61 -12.84 -7.96
CA LYS A 89 19.70 -11.42 -7.53
C LYS A 89 20.69 -10.62 -8.39
N LYS A 90 21.87 -11.18 -8.66
CA LYS A 90 22.91 -10.53 -9.48
C LYS A 90 22.42 -10.19 -10.87
N GLU A 91 21.76 -11.13 -11.54
CA GLU A 91 21.21 -10.95 -12.88
C GLU A 91 20.11 -9.88 -12.90
N LEU A 92 19.19 -9.94 -11.92
CA LEU A 92 18.12 -8.95 -11.75
C LEU A 92 18.67 -7.56 -11.44
N ALA A 93 19.71 -7.46 -10.61
CA ALA A 93 20.37 -6.19 -10.29
C ALA A 93 21.00 -5.57 -11.54
N LEU A 94 21.70 -6.37 -12.36
CA LEU A 94 22.25 -5.92 -13.63
C LEU A 94 21.16 -5.45 -14.60
N PHE A 95 20.05 -6.18 -14.69
CA PHE A 95 18.90 -5.78 -15.50
C PHE A 95 18.33 -4.43 -15.02
N LEU A 96 18.09 -4.27 -13.72
CA LEU A 96 17.59 -3.02 -13.14
C LEU A 96 18.53 -1.83 -13.42
N LYS A 97 19.85 -2.03 -13.35
CA LYS A 97 20.83 -0.98 -13.70
C LYS A 97 20.72 -0.52 -15.14
N LYS A 98 20.60 -1.47 -16.07
CA LYS A 98 20.51 -1.15 -17.49
C LYS A 98 19.22 -0.40 -17.79
N VAL A 99 18.10 -0.82 -17.19
CA VAL A 99 16.83 -0.10 -17.31
C VAL A 99 16.92 1.30 -16.69
N ALA A 100 17.51 1.46 -15.50
CA ALA A 100 17.67 2.77 -14.85
C ALA A 100 18.53 3.75 -15.68
N ARG A 101 19.56 3.25 -16.37
CA ARG A 101 20.38 4.07 -17.30
C ARG A 101 19.57 4.64 -18.48
N VAL A 102 18.57 3.90 -18.96
CA VAL A 102 17.72 4.32 -20.08
C VAL A 102 16.53 5.15 -19.59
N VAL A 103 16.02 4.84 -18.41
CA VAL A 103 14.83 5.46 -17.82
C VAL A 103 15.18 6.01 -16.44
N PRO A 104 15.67 7.27 -16.37
CA PRO A 104 15.97 7.90 -15.09
C PRO A 104 14.69 8.16 -14.29
N GLY A 105 14.82 8.33 -12.97
CA GLY A 105 13.68 8.61 -12.09
C GLY A 105 12.87 7.37 -11.68
N LEU A 106 13.48 6.18 -11.79
CA LEU A 106 12.98 4.97 -11.16
C LEU A 106 13.38 4.92 -9.68
N TYR A 107 12.48 4.44 -8.83
CA TYR A 107 12.66 4.29 -7.39
C TYR A 107 12.45 2.82 -7.00
N ALA A 108 13.25 2.31 -6.06
CA ALA A 108 13.02 1.00 -5.46
C ALA A 108 11.70 0.97 -4.68
N VAL A 109 10.91 -0.09 -4.84
CA VAL A 109 9.63 -0.26 -4.14
C VAL A 109 9.85 -0.33 -2.62
N ASP A 110 8.85 0.18 -1.87
CA ASP A 110 8.75 0.24 -0.41
C ASP A 110 9.73 1.17 0.35
N VAL A 111 10.89 1.52 -0.21
CA VAL A 111 11.82 2.50 0.42
C VAL A 111 11.96 3.82 -0.30
N ASP A 112 11.44 3.92 -1.52
CA ASP A 112 11.46 5.16 -2.30
C ASP A 112 12.88 5.75 -2.49
N VAL A 113 13.87 4.88 -2.69
CA VAL A 113 15.26 5.28 -3.00
C VAL A 113 15.45 5.27 -4.52
N PRO A 114 15.96 6.34 -5.14
CA PRO A 114 16.24 6.37 -6.58
C PRO A 114 17.20 5.26 -7.00
N LEU A 115 16.86 4.51 -8.05
CA LEU A 115 17.71 3.47 -8.61
C LEU A 115 19.06 4.04 -9.08
N ASP A 116 19.08 5.26 -9.62
CA ASP A 116 20.31 5.93 -10.08
C ASP A 116 21.35 6.09 -8.96
N ALA A 117 20.89 6.29 -7.72
CA ALA A 117 21.76 6.35 -6.56
C ALA A 117 22.31 4.96 -6.18
N LEU A 118 21.46 3.94 -6.27
CA LEU A 118 21.83 2.54 -5.98
C LEU A 118 22.73 1.93 -7.06
N CYS A 119 22.62 2.37 -8.31
CA CYS A 119 23.40 1.84 -9.44
C CYS A 119 24.92 2.06 -9.30
N LYS A 120 25.37 2.92 -8.37
CA LYS A 120 26.78 3.19 -8.09
C LYS A 120 27.46 2.09 -7.27
N ASP A 121 26.67 1.26 -6.60
CA ASP A 121 27.14 0.26 -5.63
C ASP A 121 26.30 -1.01 -5.78
N ASP A 122 26.92 -2.04 -6.37
CA ASP A 122 26.28 -3.32 -6.69
C ASP A 122 25.67 -3.98 -5.46
N ASP A 123 26.40 -3.99 -4.35
CA ASP A 123 25.99 -4.61 -3.10
C ASP A 123 24.81 -3.86 -2.48
N LYS A 124 24.81 -2.52 -2.54
CA LYS A 124 23.66 -1.72 -2.10
C LYS A 124 22.44 -1.92 -2.97
N LEU A 125 22.58 -2.03 -4.30
CA LEU A 125 21.42 -2.29 -5.15
C LEU A 125 20.78 -3.63 -4.82
N GLU A 126 21.58 -4.68 -4.62
CA GLU A 126 21.07 -5.98 -4.20
C GLU A 126 20.36 -5.87 -2.84
N GLN A 127 21.04 -5.32 -1.83
CA GLN A 127 20.53 -5.18 -0.45
C GLN A 127 19.23 -4.36 -0.38
N VAL A 128 19.14 -3.29 -1.17
CA VAL A 128 18.03 -2.35 -1.11
C VAL A 128 16.89 -2.74 -2.05
N ALA A 129 17.17 -3.19 -3.27
CA ALA A 129 16.11 -3.48 -4.23
C ALA A 129 15.65 -4.96 -4.21
N LEU A 130 16.51 -5.91 -3.82
CA LEU A 130 16.28 -7.34 -4.06
C LEU A 130 16.37 -8.25 -2.82
N GLU A 131 17.03 -7.82 -1.74
CA GLU A 131 17.11 -8.59 -0.48
C GLU A 131 15.91 -8.42 0.44
N ARG A 132 14.82 -7.86 -0.08
CA ARG A 132 13.64 -7.49 0.69
C ARG A 132 12.48 -8.41 0.44
N GLU A 133 11.51 -8.35 1.35
CA GLU A 133 10.23 -9.01 1.17
C GLU A 133 9.37 -8.17 0.24
N LEU A 134 9.22 -8.64 -0.99
CA LEU A 134 8.26 -8.13 -1.96
C LEU A 134 6.91 -8.78 -1.70
N HIS A 135 5.89 -8.38 -2.46
CA HIS A 135 4.55 -8.90 -2.25
C HIS A 135 3.75 -9.09 -3.54
N ILE A 136 2.91 -10.13 -3.54
CA ILE A 136 1.82 -10.31 -4.52
C ILE A 136 0.52 -9.89 -3.86
N SER A 137 -0.10 -8.82 -4.36
CA SER A 137 -1.38 -8.34 -3.82
C SER A 137 -2.52 -9.32 -4.13
N LEU A 138 -3.32 -9.65 -3.11
CA LEU A 138 -4.50 -10.52 -3.23
C LEU A 138 -5.83 -9.73 -3.23
N GLY A 139 -5.77 -8.44 -2.96
CA GLY A 139 -6.92 -7.53 -2.92
C GLY A 139 -6.46 -6.08 -3.11
N ARG A 140 -7.42 -5.18 -3.32
CA ARG A 140 -7.14 -3.73 -3.37
C ARG A 140 -6.73 -3.26 -1.99
N THR A 141 -5.91 -2.20 -1.95
CA THR A 141 -5.69 -1.46 -0.70
C THR A 141 -6.91 -0.60 -0.46
N VAL A 142 -7.63 -0.86 0.63
CA VAL A 142 -8.92 -0.22 0.93
C VAL A 142 -8.95 0.32 2.36
N PRO A 143 -9.62 1.45 2.62
CA PRO A 143 -9.81 1.91 3.99
C PRO A 143 -10.87 1.05 4.69
N ILE A 144 -10.60 0.64 5.93
CA ILE A 144 -11.56 -0.01 6.83
C ILE A 144 -11.60 0.71 8.18
N ARG A 145 -12.72 0.58 8.90
CA ARG A 145 -12.90 1.16 10.24
C ARG A 145 -12.48 0.19 11.34
N LEU A 146 -12.17 0.72 12.53
CA LEU A 146 -11.73 -0.06 13.69
C LEU A 146 -12.62 -1.28 13.98
N HIS A 147 -13.95 -1.09 13.98
CA HIS A 147 -14.91 -2.17 14.25
C HIS A 147 -14.94 -3.28 13.20
N GLN A 148 -14.44 -3.03 11.98
CA GLN A 148 -14.38 -4.04 10.92
C GLN A 148 -13.14 -4.93 11.05
N ILE A 149 -12.07 -4.47 11.71
CA ILE A 149 -10.76 -5.12 11.73
C ILE A 149 -10.84 -6.57 12.17
N ASP A 150 -11.40 -6.83 13.35
CA ASP A 150 -11.43 -8.18 13.93
C ASP A 150 -12.27 -9.14 13.09
N THR A 151 -13.40 -8.65 12.56
CA THR A 151 -14.26 -9.44 11.67
C THR A 151 -13.56 -9.79 10.36
N VAL A 152 -12.92 -8.82 9.70
CA VAL A 152 -12.16 -9.03 8.45
C VAL A 152 -11.03 -10.04 8.68
N VAL A 153 -10.23 -9.86 9.72
CA VAL A 153 -9.10 -10.75 10.03
C VAL A 153 -9.59 -12.17 10.32
N THR A 154 -10.66 -12.31 11.10
CA THR A 154 -11.24 -13.62 11.44
C THR A 154 -11.76 -14.34 10.20
N MET A 155 -12.51 -13.64 9.34
CA MET A 155 -13.04 -14.23 8.11
C MET A 155 -11.95 -14.59 7.11
N LEU A 156 -10.91 -13.75 6.97
CA LEU A 156 -9.73 -14.07 6.17
C LEU A 156 -9.06 -15.35 6.68
N ARG A 157 -8.84 -15.48 8.01
CA ARG A 157 -8.28 -16.70 8.60
C ARG A 157 -9.13 -17.91 8.29
N GLN A 158 -10.45 -17.84 8.48
CA GLN A 158 -11.35 -18.96 8.22
C GLN A 158 -11.36 -19.39 6.75
N LYS A 159 -11.42 -18.43 5.81
CA LYS A 159 -11.47 -18.71 4.37
C LYS A 159 -10.13 -19.20 3.82
N LEU A 160 -9.02 -18.73 4.37
CA LEU A 160 -7.66 -19.01 3.88
C LEU A 160 -6.88 -19.98 4.81
N GLN A 161 -7.53 -20.67 5.75
CA GLN A 161 -6.85 -21.60 6.66
C GLN A 161 -6.29 -22.84 5.92
N LEU A 162 -7.03 -23.37 4.94
CA LEU A 162 -6.67 -24.58 4.20
C LEU A 162 -5.88 -24.24 2.94
N GLN A 163 -4.58 -24.00 3.10
CA GLN A 163 -3.67 -23.82 1.98
C GLN A 163 -2.70 -24.99 1.88
N ARG A 164 -2.23 -25.26 0.65
CA ARG A 164 -1.10 -26.16 0.40
C ARG A 164 0.09 -25.32 -0.05
N ARG A 165 1.31 -25.82 0.18
CA ARG A 165 2.49 -25.20 -0.43
C ARG A 165 2.50 -25.51 -1.92
N TYR A 166 2.83 -24.51 -2.72
CA TYR A 166 3.02 -24.61 -4.16
C TYR A 166 4.18 -23.70 -4.57
N TRP A 167 4.67 -23.89 -5.80
CA TRP A 167 5.68 -23.05 -6.41
C TRP A 167 5.03 -21.93 -7.22
N ILE A 168 5.64 -20.75 -7.15
CA ILE A 168 5.25 -19.57 -7.90
C ILE A 168 6.41 -19.23 -8.85
N ASP A 169 6.12 -19.20 -10.14
CA ASP A 169 7.12 -18.90 -11.17
C ASP A 169 6.96 -17.46 -11.68
N PHE A 170 8.04 -16.69 -11.62
CA PHE A 170 8.13 -15.36 -12.20
C PHE A 170 8.91 -15.42 -13.51
N SER A 171 8.22 -15.26 -14.63
CA SER A 171 8.82 -15.50 -15.96
C SER A 171 8.56 -14.40 -16.98
N LYS A 172 7.83 -13.35 -16.62
CA LYS A 172 7.50 -12.26 -17.54
C LYS A 172 7.69 -10.89 -16.89
N TRP A 173 8.56 -10.08 -17.50
CA TRP A 173 8.59 -8.64 -17.24
C TRP A 173 7.33 -8.00 -17.76
N GLU A 174 6.71 -7.16 -16.93
CA GLU A 174 5.49 -6.44 -17.28
C GLU A 174 5.45 -5.07 -16.61
N ILE A 175 4.79 -4.13 -17.28
CA ILE A 175 4.55 -2.79 -16.78
C ILE A 175 3.11 -2.62 -16.35
N PHE A 176 2.92 -2.22 -15.09
CA PHE A 176 1.62 -1.87 -14.55
C PHE A 176 1.57 -0.37 -14.28
N VAL A 177 0.43 0.23 -14.58
CA VAL A 177 0.10 1.61 -14.22
C VAL A 177 -1.03 1.52 -13.20
N ASN A 178 -0.96 2.32 -12.14
CA ASN A 178 -2.03 2.35 -11.15
C ASN A 178 -3.30 3.03 -11.71
N ASP A 179 -4.41 2.81 -11.02
CA ASP A 179 -5.75 3.21 -11.47
C ASP A 179 -5.91 4.73 -11.73
N ASP A 180 -5.14 5.58 -11.03
CA ASP A 180 -5.17 7.04 -11.18
C ASP A 180 -4.10 7.57 -12.16
N CYS A 181 -3.34 6.68 -12.80
CA CYS A 181 -2.24 6.98 -13.72
C CYS A 181 -1.13 7.86 -13.12
N THR A 182 -0.99 7.89 -11.79
CA THR A 182 0.05 8.69 -11.11
C THR A 182 1.35 7.94 -10.91
N ARG A 183 1.38 6.61 -11.10
CA ARG A 183 2.56 5.77 -10.91
C ARG A 183 2.62 4.63 -11.91
N THR A 184 3.82 4.40 -12.44
CA THR A 184 4.16 3.25 -13.28
C THR A 184 5.08 2.31 -12.51
N PHE A 185 4.89 0.99 -12.63
CA PHE A 185 5.62 -0.04 -11.90
C PHE A 185 6.30 -1.02 -12.86
N LEU A 186 7.60 -1.22 -12.65
CA LEU A 186 8.37 -2.32 -13.23
C LEU A 186 8.15 -3.58 -12.41
N SER A 187 7.54 -4.60 -13.01
CA SER A 187 7.07 -5.78 -12.30
C SER A 187 7.42 -7.09 -12.99
N MET A 188 7.41 -8.17 -12.21
CA MET A 188 7.46 -9.54 -12.71
C MET A 188 6.10 -10.22 -12.49
N GLU A 189 5.48 -10.65 -13.57
CA GLU A 189 4.17 -11.30 -13.61
C GLU A 189 4.27 -12.82 -13.46
N VAL A 190 3.33 -13.40 -12.72
CA VAL A 190 3.14 -14.85 -12.60
C VAL A 190 2.19 -15.31 -13.70
N VAL A 191 2.70 -16.05 -14.69
CA VAL A 191 1.92 -16.47 -15.87
C VAL A 191 1.60 -17.97 -15.91
N ALA A 192 2.27 -18.80 -15.09
CA ALA A 192 2.14 -20.25 -15.12
C ALA A 192 2.01 -20.85 -13.72
N ALA A 193 3.08 -21.45 -13.16
CA ALA A 193 3.02 -22.13 -11.87
C ALA A 193 2.58 -21.17 -10.75
N GLY A 194 1.59 -21.59 -9.95
CA GLY A 194 1.02 -20.82 -8.86
C GLY A 194 -0.14 -19.89 -9.25
N LEU A 195 -0.34 -19.59 -10.54
CA LEU A 195 -1.38 -18.65 -10.98
C LEU A 195 -2.79 -19.11 -10.57
N VAL A 196 -3.09 -20.41 -10.72
CA VAL A 196 -4.41 -20.97 -10.38
C VAL A 196 -4.67 -20.88 -8.88
N GLU A 197 -3.67 -21.20 -8.06
CA GLU A 197 -3.76 -21.12 -6.60
C GLU A 197 -3.93 -19.68 -6.12
N ILE A 198 -3.14 -18.74 -6.67
CA ILE A 198 -3.25 -17.31 -6.32
C ILE A 198 -4.62 -16.77 -6.71
N ARG A 199 -5.17 -17.13 -7.88
CA ARG A 199 -6.53 -16.71 -8.29
C ARG A 199 -7.61 -17.21 -7.34
N LYS A 200 -7.50 -18.45 -6.84
CA LYS A 200 -8.40 -18.96 -5.80
C LYS A 200 -8.28 -18.17 -4.49
N GLN A 201 -7.06 -17.78 -4.11
CA GLN A 201 -6.82 -16.96 -2.93
C GLN A 201 -7.41 -15.55 -3.09
N ILE A 202 -7.25 -14.92 -4.26
CA ILE A 202 -7.89 -13.65 -4.61
C ILE A 202 -9.42 -13.76 -4.51
N GLN A 203 -10.01 -14.82 -5.04
CA GLN A 203 -11.45 -15.04 -4.96
C GLN A 203 -11.92 -15.14 -3.49
N ALA A 204 -11.18 -15.88 -2.65
CA ALA A 204 -11.48 -15.97 -1.23
C ALA A 204 -11.38 -14.61 -0.50
N VAL A 205 -10.40 -13.76 -0.88
CA VAL A 205 -10.30 -12.39 -0.37
C VAL A 205 -11.47 -11.52 -0.86
N ASN A 206 -11.87 -11.62 -2.13
CA ASN A 206 -13.01 -10.90 -2.68
C ASN A 206 -14.32 -11.25 -1.96
N GLU A 207 -14.54 -12.52 -1.59
CA GLU A 207 -15.70 -12.92 -0.80
C GLU A 207 -15.76 -12.20 0.56
N VAL A 208 -14.62 -12.07 1.24
CA VAL A 208 -14.54 -11.33 2.51
C VAL A 208 -14.77 -9.84 2.26
N TYR A 209 -14.14 -9.26 1.24
CA TYR A 209 -14.30 -7.85 0.90
C TYR A 209 -15.77 -7.51 0.62
N LYS A 210 -16.46 -8.35 -0.15
CA LYS A 210 -17.89 -8.19 -0.46
C LYS A 210 -18.77 -8.19 0.78
N LEU A 211 -18.50 -9.06 1.75
CA LEU A 211 -19.25 -9.13 3.01
C LEU A 211 -19.05 -7.89 3.90
N HIS A 212 -17.96 -7.16 3.70
CA HIS A 212 -17.69 -5.89 4.37
C HIS A 212 -18.00 -4.65 3.52
N ASN A 213 -18.67 -4.82 2.37
CA ASN A 213 -18.95 -3.75 1.39
C ASN A 213 -17.68 -3.02 0.91
N LEU A 214 -16.58 -3.75 0.75
CA LEU A 214 -15.31 -3.27 0.23
C LEU A 214 -15.18 -3.61 -1.26
N PRO A 215 -14.49 -2.77 -2.05
CA PRO A 215 -14.34 -3.02 -3.48
C PRO A 215 -13.45 -4.24 -3.75
N GLU A 216 -13.98 -5.18 -4.53
CA GLU A 216 -13.28 -6.39 -4.96
C GLU A 216 -12.01 -6.08 -5.78
N PHE A 217 -11.16 -7.09 -5.95
CA PHE A 217 -9.98 -7.01 -6.80
C PHE A 217 -10.34 -6.85 -8.30
N TYR A 218 -9.32 -6.68 -9.15
CA TYR A 218 -9.50 -6.51 -10.59
C TYR A 218 -10.21 -7.72 -11.23
N LYS A 219 -11.05 -7.46 -12.24
CA LYS A 219 -11.83 -8.50 -12.96
C LYS A 219 -10.94 -9.57 -13.59
N ASP A 220 -9.84 -9.16 -14.21
CA ASP A 220 -8.79 -10.04 -14.69
C ASP A 220 -7.54 -9.88 -13.81
N PRO A 221 -7.43 -10.68 -12.73
CA PRO A 221 -6.29 -10.58 -11.83
C PRO A 221 -5.02 -11.04 -12.52
N ARG A 222 -4.01 -10.18 -12.48
CA ARG A 222 -2.65 -10.42 -12.98
C ARG A 222 -1.67 -10.39 -11.81
N PRO A 223 -1.45 -11.52 -11.10
CA PRO A 223 -0.56 -11.55 -9.96
C PRO A 223 0.88 -11.22 -10.36
N HIS A 224 1.51 -10.33 -9.61
CA HIS A 224 2.86 -9.86 -9.88
C HIS A 224 3.54 -9.37 -8.60
N ILE A 225 4.86 -9.21 -8.67
CA ILE A 225 5.66 -8.43 -7.72
C ILE A 225 6.18 -7.19 -8.45
N SER A 226 6.24 -6.05 -7.76
CA SER A 226 6.84 -4.83 -8.29
C SER A 226 8.23 -4.61 -7.69
N LEU A 227 9.21 -4.27 -8.51
CA LEU A 227 10.60 -4.03 -8.09
C LEU A 227 10.92 -2.55 -8.01
N ALA A 228 10.44 -1.79 -8.99
CA ALA A 228 10.67 -0.37 -9.10
C ALA A 228 9.40 0.36 -9.55
N TRP A 229 9.34 1.66 -9.26
CA TRP A 229 8.25 2.53 -9.66
C TRP A 229 8.76 3.89 -10.12
N ALA A 230 7.96 4.59 -10.92
CA ALA A 230 8.20 5.96 -11.35
C ALA A 230 6.92 6.78 -11.23
N SER A 231 7.08 8.10 -11.14
CA SER A 231 5.95 9.05 -11.13
C SER A 231 5.37 9.23 -12.54
N GLY A 232 4.05 9.30 -12.63
CA GLY A 232 3.28 9.43 -13.87
C GLY A 232 3.17 8.12 -14.68
N ASP A 233 2.49 8.22 -15.82
CA ASP A 233 2.44 7.16 -16.83
C ASP A 233 3.64 7.28 -17.79
N ILE A 234 4.67 6.47 -17.52
CA ILE A 234 5.84 6.31 -18.38
C ILE A 234 5.87 4.92 -19.04
N SER A 235 4.70 4.28 -19.16
CA SER A 235 4.59 2.88 -19.54
C SER A 235 5.20 2.58 -20.91
N ASN A 236 5.03 3.48 -21.88
CA ASN A 236 5.61 3.34 -23.22
C ASN A 236 7.15 3.38 -23.19
N THR A 237 7.73 4.35 -22.48
CA THR A 237 9.18 4.50 -22.33
C THR A 237 9.79 3.25 -21.68
N LEU A 238 9.16 2.78 -20.61
CA LEU A 238 9.66 1.63 -19.86
C LEU A 238 9.48 0.31 -20.63
N LYS A 239 8.38 0.13 -21.38
CA LYS A 239 8.18 -1.01 -22.28
C LYS A 239 9.26 -1.06 -23.37
N ASN A 240 9.58 0.08 -23.97
CA ASN A 240 10.63 0.18 -24.98
C ASN A 240 11.99 -0.20 -24.37
N ALA A 241 12.33 0.33 -23.20
CA ALA A 241 13.59 0.01 -22.51
C ALA A 241 13.73 -1.49 -22.21
N ILE A 242 12.68 -2.16 -21.73
CA ILE A 242 12.67 -3.61 -21.50
C ILE A 242 12.84 -4.38 -22.81
N GLN A 243 12.17 -3.95 -23.88
CA GLN A 243 12.24 -4.62 -25.18
C GLN A 243 13.65 -4.55 -25.78
N GLU A 244 14.29 -3.38 -25.70
CA GLU A 244 15.67 -3.20 -26.16
C GLU A 244 16.65 -4.03 -25.32
N GLU A 245 16.51 -4.02 -24.00
CA GLU A 245 17.37 -4.84 -23.14
C GLU A 245 17.23 -6.34 -23.42
N ARG A 246 15.99 -6.79 -23.68
CA ARG A 246 15.72 -8.17 -24.06
C ARG A 246 16.38 -8.51 -25.40
N ARG A 247 16.33 -7.62 -26.40
CA ARG A 247 16.96 -7.80 -27.72
C ARG A 247 18.48 -7.97 -27.63
N LEU A 248 19.12 -7.18 -26.78
CA LEU A 248 20.57 -7.26 -26.55
C LEU A 248 20.99 -8.57 -25.85
N SER A 249 20.07 -9.21 -25.15
CA SER A 249 20.30 -10.45 -24.40
C SER A 249 20.02 -11.74 -25.21
N VAL A 250 19.57 -11.65 -26.47
CA VAL A 250 19.16 -12.79 -27.32
C VAL A 250 20.31 -13.74 -27.71
N GLY A 251 21.56 -13.47 -27.31
CA GLY A 251 22.66 -14.43 -27.42
C GLY A 251 22.69 -15.53 -26.34
N GLY A 252 21.84 -15.43 -25.31
CA GLY A 252 21.74 -16.39 -24.20
C GLY A 252 20.45 -17.21 -24.24
N SER A 253 20.52 -18.44 -23.73
CA SER A 253 19.40 -19.38 -23.56
C SER A 253 18.07 -18.71 -23.20
N ILE A 254 16.96 -19.13 -23.81
CA ILE A 254 15.60 -18.70 -23.46
C ILE A 254 15.34 -19.06 -21.99
N GLN A 255 15.61 -18.13 -21.08
CA GLN A 255 15.36 -18.33 -19.67
C GLN A 255 13.85 -18.38 -19.45
N LYS A 256 13.33 -19.60 -19.30
CA LYS A 256 11.90 -19.90 -19.21
C LYS A 256 11.26 -19.33 -17.93
N CYS A 257 12.07 -19.01 -16.92
CA CYS A 257 11.68 -18.46 -15.62
C CYS A 257 12.85 -17.66 -15.03
N PHE A 258 12.61 -16.44 -14.52
CA PHE A 258 13.63 -15.65 -13.82
C PHE A 258 13.97 -16.29 -12.49
N PHE A 259 12.95 -16.63 -11.71
CA PHE A 259 13.09 -17.38 -10.47
C PHE A 259 11.75 -17.96 -10.02
N SER A 260 11.85 -19.00 -9.20
CA SER A 260 10.70 -19.61 -8.53
C SER A 260 10.81 -19.40 -7.03
N CYS A 261 9.68 -19.15 -6.37
CA CYS A 261 9.60 -19.12 -4.92
C CYS A 261 8.52 -20.07 -4.41
N LYS A 262 8.67 -20.53 -3.16
CA LYS A 262 7.67 -21.38 -2.51
C LYS A 262 6.69 -20.50 -1.77
N PHE A 263 5.39 -20.69 -2.02
CA PHE A 263 4.34 -20.06 -1.24
C PHE A 263 4.48 -20.44 0.26
N ASN A 264 4.61 -19.43 1.13
CA ASN A 264 4.83 -19.63 2.57
C ASN A 264 3.73 -19.07 3.48
N GLY A 265 2.77 -18.32 2.93
CA GLY A 265 1.67 -17.77 3.72
C GLY A 265 1.00 -16.55 3.09
N ILE A 266 0.04 -16.02 3.82
CA ILE A 266 -0.69 -14.80 3.48
C ILE A 266 -0.63 -13.86 4.67
N VAL A 267 -0.35 -12.60 4.38
CA VAL A 267 -0.27 -11.52 5.36
C VAL A 267 -1.37 -10.52 5.08
N CYS A 268 -1.99 -10.02 6.15
CA CYS A 268 -2.93 -8.91 6.13
C CYS A 268 -2.32 -7.77 6.95
N LYS A 269 -2.02 -6.65 6.30
CA LYS A 269 -1.55 -5.43 6.95
C LYS A 269 -2.70 -4.45 7.09
N ILE A 270 -2.93 -3.96 8.29
CA ILE A 270 -3.98 -2.99 8.61
C ILE A 270 -3.34 -1.82 9.37
N GLY A 271 -3.14 -0.70 8.67
CA GLY A 271 -2.32 0.40 9.18
C GLY A 271 -0.91 -0.08 9.54
N ASN A 272 -0.53 0.06 10.82
CA ASN A 272 0.78 -0.36 11.32
C ASN A 272 0.79 -1.78 11.91
N LYS A 273 -0.35 -2.47 11.91
CA LYS A 273 -0.47 -3.84 12.44
C LYS A 273 -0.40 -4.86 11.31
N THR A 274 0.27 -5.98 11.59
CA THR A 274 0.44 -7.08 10.65
C THR A 274 -0.15 -8.36 11.22
N TYR A 275 -1.03 -9.00 10.47
CA TYR A 275 -1.74 -10.22 10.84
C TYR A 275 -1.34 -11.36 9.89
N LYS A 276 -0.77 -12.43 10.45
CA LYS A 276 -0.48 -13.66 9.71
C LYS A 276 -1.77 -14.44 9.53
N ILE A 277 -2.32 -14.44 8.32
CA ILE A 277 -3.60 -15.10 7.99
C ILE A 277 -3.39 -16.61 7.86
N CYS A 278 -2.39 -17.02 7.09
CA CYS A 278 -1.87 -18.38 7.08
C CYS A 278 -0.34 -18.32 7.00
N LYS A 279 0.35 -19.24 7.68
CA LYS A 279 1.80 -19.36 7.61
C LYS A 279 2.16 -20.84 7.70
N PHE A 280 3.06 -21.29 6.82
CA PHE A 280 3.69 -22.59 7.01
C PHE A 280 4.94 -22.44 7.88
N SER A 281 5.20 -23.42 8.74
CA SER A 281 6.48 -23.49 9.46
C SER A 281 7.59 -23.72 8.46
N ASP A 282 8.67 -22.96 8.54
CA ASP A 282 9.90 -23.26 7.78
C ASP A 282 10.42 -24.61 8.31
N LYS A 283 10.20 -25.66 7.51
CA LYS A 283 10.74 -27.01 7.66
C LYS A 283 11.48 -27.28 6.37
#